data_AF-A0A3B3DG89-F1
#
_entry.id   AF-A0A3B3DG89-F1
#
_cell.length_a   1.000
_cell.length_b   1.000
_cell.length_c   1.000
_cell.angle_alpha   90.00
_cell.angle_beta   90.00
_cell.angle_gamma   90.00
#
_symmetry.space_group_name_H-M   'P 1'
#
loop_
_entity.id
_entity.type
_entity.pdbx_description
1 polymer ?
#
loop_
_entity_poly.entity_id
_entity_poly.type
_entity_poly.pdbx_seq_one_letter_code
_entity_poly.pdbx_strand_id
1 'polypeptide(L)'
;MRIDEPQLANLADAKSLREFQKMATAVVVSTSIPGNLEEKSEISNGKMGNPQAYLKHPLQNRWTLWFFKNDKSKTWQANLRLISTFDTVEDFWALYNHIQLSSNLMSGCDYSLFKDGIEPMWEDERNRRGGRWLITLSKQQRKMDLDRFWLETLLCLVGEAFDDHSDDVCGAVINIRAKGDKIAIWTTNCENKEAITQIGRVYKERLGVPPKVIIGYQSHADTATKSSSTTKNKFVA
;
A
#
# COMPACT_ATOMS: atom_id res chain seq x y z
N MET A 1 24.07 -20.96 26.89
CA MET A 1 24.68 -20.31 25.72
C MET A 1 23.57 -19.49 25.07
N ARG A 2 23.45 -18.21 25.48
CA ARG A 2 22.46 -17.26 24.94
C ARG A 2 22.98 -16.83 23.57
N ILE A 3 22.14 -16.94 22.55
CA ILE A 3 22.45 -16.44 21.22
C ILE A 3 21.91 -15.02 21.17
N ASP A 4 22.78 -14.06 20.88
CA ASP A 4 22.51 -12.63 20.90
C ASP A 4 21.48 -12.21 19.82
N GLU A 5 20.45 -11.46 20.25
CA GLU A 5 19.38 -10.83 19.46
C GLU A 5 19.78 -9.88 18.30
N PRO A 6 20.98 -9.24 18.22
CA PRO A 6 21.29 -8.27 17.17
C PRO A 6 21.46 -8.85 15.76
N GLN A 7 21.63 -10.16 15.61
CA GLN A 7 21.85 -10.78 14.28
C GLN A 7 20.55 -11.06 13.51
N LEU A 8 19.40 -11.14 14.18
CA LEU A 8 18.12 -11.38 13.50
C LEU A 8 17.61 -10.15 12.74
N ALA A 9 17.80 -8.95 13.28
CA ALA A 9 17.37 -7.70 12.63
C ALA A 9 18.12 -7.48 11.30
N ASN A 10 19.44 -7.68 11.32
CA ASN A 10 20.29 -7.50 10.13
C ASN A 10 20.00 -8.54 9.02
N LEU A 11 19.53 -9.73 9.40
CA LEU A 11 19.12 -10.77 8.45
C LEU A 11 17.73 -10.51 7.85
N ALA A 12 16.82 -9.91 8.62
CA ALA A 12 15.51 -9.46 8.13
C ALA A 12 15.69 -8.34 7.09
N ASP A 13 16.57 -7.38 7.36
CA ASP A 13 16.90 -6.28 6.44
C ASP A 13 17.56 -6.77 5.16
N ALA A 14 18.56 -7.67 5.26
CA ALA A 14 19.23 -8.23 4.09
C ALA A 14 18.30 -9.09 3.20
N LYS A 15 17.33 -9.78 3.82
CA LYS A 15 16.32 -10.57 3.10
C LYS A 15 15.27 -9.67 2.43
N SER A 16 14.89 -8.58 3.08
CA SER A 16 14.04 -7.53 2.51
C SER A 16 14.72 -6.89 1.30
N LEU A 17 16.00 -6.51 1.40
CA LEU A 17 16.81 -5.95 0.31
C LEU A 17 16.90 -6.85 -0.93
N ARG A 18 17.10 -8.16 -0.75
CA ARG A 18 17.18 -9.11 -1.89
C ARG A 18 15.83 -9.32 -2.60
N GLU A 19 14.72 -9.21 -1.89
CA GLU A 19 13.39 -9.30 -2.51
C GLU A 19 12.95 -7.95 -3.08
N PHE A 20 13.35 -6.82 -2.47
CA PHE A 20 13.24 -5.48 -3.07
C PHE A 20 13.92 -5.47 -4.44
N GLN A 21 15.11 -6.06 -4.58
CA GLN A 21 15.78 -6.23 -5.87
C GLN A 21 15.00 -7.09 -6.88
N LYS A 22 14.13 -8.01 -6.43
CA LYS A 22 13.27 -8.83 -7.31
C LYS A 22 11.98 -8.11 -7.71
N MET A 23 11.53 -7.15 -6.89
CA MET A 23 10.37 -6.31 -7.15
C MET A 23 10.75 -4.99 -7.85
N ALA A 24 12.03 -4.63 -7.85
CA ALA A 24 12.53 -3.44 -8.48
C ALA A 24 12.42 -3.54 -10.01
N THR A 25 11.80 -2.53 -10.61
CA THR A 25 11.75 -2.40 -12.07
C THR A 25 12.96 -1.59 -12.53
N ALA A 26 13.74 -2.13 -13.47
CA ALA A 26 14.77 -1.37 -14.16
C ALA A 26 14.11 -0.46 -15.20
N VAL A 27 13.96 0.83 -14.89
CA VAL A 27 13.63 1.84 -15.90
C VAL A 27 14.92 2.52 -16.33
N VAL A 28 15.47 2.08 -17.48
CA VAL A 28 16.49 2.85 -18.19
C VAL A 28 15.76 3.95 -18.94
N VAL A 29 15.70 5.16 -18.38
CA VAL A 29 15.30 6.33 -19.14
C VAL A 29 16.50 6.76 -19.98
N SER A 30 16.50 6.36 -21.25
CA SER A 30 17.45 6.83 -22.25
C SER A 30 17.09 8.26 -22.66
N THR A 31 17.68 9.26 -22.01
CA THR A 31 17.74 10.61 -22.59
C THR A 31 18.98 10.70 -23.47
N SER A 32 18.76 10.62 -24.78
CA SER A 32 19.74 10.99 -25.80
C SER A 32 20.02 12.49 -25.75
N ILE A 33 21.25 12.87 -25.40
CA ILE A 33 21.75 14.24 -25.54
C ILE A 33 22.68 14.26 -26.77
N PRO A 34 22.42 15.09 -27.81
CA PRO A 34 23.39 15.31 -28.86
C PRO A 34 24.35 16.45 -28.51
N GLY A 35 25.62 16.32 -28.90
CA GLY A 35 26.49 17.45 -29.20
C GLY A 35 27.69 17.66 -28.27
N ASN A 36 28.85 17.27 -28.79
CA ASN A 36 30.20 17.56 -28.33
C ASN A 36 30.47 19.07 -28.22
N LEU A 37 30.87 19.58 -27.04
CA LEU A 37 31.53 20.89 -26.89
C LEU A 37 32.59 20.80 -25.78
N GLU A 38 33.73 21.40 -26.10
CA GLU A 38 35.03 21.25 -25.47
C GLU A 38 35.10 21.72 -24.01
N GLU A 39 35.95 21.03 -23.27
CA GLU A 39 36.26 21.22 -21.86
C GLU A 39 37.03 22.54 -21.63
N LYS A 40 36.41 23.51 -20.96
CA LYS A 40 37.11 24.59 -20.27
C LYS A 40 36.67 24.62 -18.81
N SER A 41 37.60 24.21 -17.96
CA SER A 41 37.50 24.24 -16.51
C SER A 41 37.61 25.68 -15.99
N GLU A 42 36.48 26.27 -15.66
CA GLU A 42 36.42 27.42 -14.76
C GLU A 42 35.77 26.97 -13.44
N ILE A 43 36.58 26.99 -12.38
CA ILE A 43 36.16 26.74 -11.00
C ILE A 43 35.23 27.89 -10.60
N SER A 44 33.92 27.70 -10.76
CA SER A 44 32.93 28.56 -10.14
C SER A 44 32.68 28.08 -8.71
N ASN A 45 32.99 28.95 -7.76
CA ASN A 45 32.73 28.77 -6.32
C ASN A 45 31.33 28.18 -6.11
N GLY A 46 31.28 26.98 -5.52
CA GLY A 46 30.06 26.27 -5.22
C GLY A 46 29.13 27.12 -4.36
N LYS A 47 28.02 27.59 -4.95
CA LYS A 47 26.84 27.94 -4.17
C LYS A 47 26.36 26.66 -3.50
N MET A 48 26.72 26.48 -2.23
CA MET A 48 26.12 25.46 -1.38
C MET A 48 24.60 25.72 -1.43
N GLY A 49 23.85 24.81 -2.08
CA GLY A 49 22.41 24.94 -2.24
C GLY A 49 21.73 25.14 -0.88
N ASN A 50 20.60 25.84 -0.85
CA ASN A 50 19.85 26.09 0.38
C ASN A 50 19.64 24.76 1.14
N PRO A 51 20.17 24.57 2.36
CA PRO A 51 20.03 23.32 3.12
C PRO A 51 18.58 22.92 3.37
N GLN A 52 17.64 23.89 3.33
CA GLN A 52 16.21 23.61 3.43
C GLN A 52 15.62 22.92 2.19
N ALA A 53 16.31 22.92 1.05
CA ALA A 53 15.85 22.25 -0.17
C ALA A 53 15.87 20.71 -0.06
N TYR A 54 16.46 20.16 1.00
CA TYR A 54 16.56 18.71 1.24
C TYR A 54 15.83 18.24 2.51
N LEU A 55 15.03 19.13 3.14
CA LEU A 55 14.18 18.73 4.25
C LEU A 55 13.02 17.89 3.72
N LYS A 56 12.90 16.67 4.25
CA LYS A 56 11.78 15.78 3.92
C LYS A 56 10.48 16.28 4.56
N HIS A 57 9.37 16.03 3.90
CA HIS A 57 8.04 16.42 4.37
C HIS A 57 7.44 15.28 5.21
N PRO A 58 7.23 15.48 6.52
CA PRO A 58 6.70 14.43 7.37
C PRO A 58 5.23 14.13 7.01
N LEU A 59 4.88 12.84 7.07
CA LEU A 59 3.51 12.37 7.06
C LEU A 59 2.94 12.41 8.49
N GLN A 60 1.62 12.45 8.63
CA GLN A 60 0.95 12.43 9.94
C GLN A 60 1.17 11.10 10.67
N ASN A 61 1.16 9.99 9.92
CA ASN A 61 1.39 8.64 10.42
C ASN A 61 2.61 8.01 9.74
N ARG A 62 3.28 7.11 10.46
CA ARG A 62 4.24 6.18 9.87
C ARG A 62 3.49 5.01 9.26
N TRP A 63 3.90 4.58 8.08
CA TRP A 63 3.25 3.52 7.31
C TRP A 63 4.21 2.41 6.97
N THR A 64 3.72 1.18 6.97
CA THR A 64 4.48 -0.03 6.67
C THR A 64 3.86 -0.73 5.47
N LEU A 65 4.67 -0.90 4.41
CA LEU A 65 4.30 -1.66 3.21
C LEU A 65 4.68 -3.14 3.40
N TRP A 66 3.72 -3.99 3.13
CA TRP A 66 3.83 -5.44 3.18
C TRP A 66 3.59 -6.05 1.81
N PHE A 67 4.26 -7.17 1.54
CA PHE A 67 4.03 -8.02 0.39
C PHE A 67 3.63 -9.41 0.84
N PHE A 68 2.61 -9.96 0.19
CA PHE A 68 2.20 -11.35 0.36
C PHE A 68 2.37 -12.08 -0.97
N LYS A 69 2.93 -13.28 -0.93
CA LYS A 69 2.96 -14.20 -2.08
C LYS A 69 2.44 -15.55 -1.66
N ASN A 70 1.35 -15.98 -2.28
CA ASN A 70 0.74 -17.27 -1.97
C ASN A 70 1.63 -18.45 -2.41
N ASP A 71 2.44 -18.94 -1.48
CA ASP A 71 3.16 -20.21 -1.60
C ASP A 71 2.40 -21.27 -0.79
N LYS A 72 1.80 -22.23 -1.50
CA LYS A 72 0.95 -23.27 -0.90
C LYS A 72 1.70 -24.20 0.05
N SER A 73 3.03 -24.18 0.04
CA SER A 73 3.87 -24.99 0.95
C SER A 73 4.05 -24.34 2.33
N LYS A 74 3.62 -23.09 2.50
CA LYS A 74 3.85 -22.30 3.72
C LYS A 74 2.52 -21.91 4.38
N THR A 75 2.59 -21.59 5.67
CA THR A 75 1.48 -20.93 6.37
C THR A 75 1.25 -19.54 5.78
N TRP A 76 0.04 -19.00 5.96
CA TRP A 76 -0.31 -17.67 5.47
C TRP A 76 0.62 -16.59 6.04
N GLN A 77 0.90 -16.65 7.35
CA GLN A 77 1.80 -15.72 8.03
C GLN A 77 3.22 -15.78 7.47
N ALA A 78 3.72 -16.98 7.14
CA ALA A 78 5.05 -17.14 6.53
C ALA A 78 5.14 -16.61 5.09
N ASN A 79 4.00 -16.37 4.44
CA ASN A 79 3.90 -15.78 3.11
C ASN A 79 3.82 -14.25 3.14
N LEU A 80 3.54 -13.65 4.30
CA LEU A 80 3.53 -12.21 4.51
C LEU A 80 4.95 -11.71 4.85
N ARG A 81 5.36 -10.60 4.24
CA ARG A 81 6.69 -10.01 4.38
C ARG A 81 6.58 -8.49 4.50
N LEU A 82 7.25 -7.92 5.48
CA LEU A 82 7.48 -6.49 5.56
C LEU A 82 8.48 -6.09 4.48
N ILE A 83 8.18 -5.04 3.70
CA ILE A 83 9.09 -4.48 2.70
C ILE A 83 9.84 -3.29 3.31
N SER A 84 9.10 -2.27 3.72
CA SER A 84 9.68 -1.03 4.23
C SER A 84 8.66 -0.27 5.09
N THR A 85 9.19 0.53 6.00
CA THR A 85 8.44 1.47 6.84
C THR A 85 8.94 2.89 6.55
N PHE A 86 8.00 3.83 6.39
CA PHE A 86 8.31 5.23 6.06
C PHE A 86 7.35 6.20 6.74
N ASP A 87 7.81 7.42 6.99
CA ASP A 87 7.06 8.50 7.64
C ASP A 87 7.22 9.85 6.93
N THR A 88 7.74 9.85 5.70
CA THR A 88 7.87 11.06 4.87
C THR A 88 7.30 10.87 3.47
N VAL A 89 6.92 11.99 2.83
CA VAL A 89 6.43 12.01 1.44
C VAL A 89 7.50 11.51 0.47
N GLU A 90 8.75 11.91 0.67
CA GLU A 90 9.88 11.50 -0.17
C GLU A 90 10.12 10.00 -0.08
N ASP A 91 10.07 9.42 1.12
CA ASP A 91 10.28 7.99 1.31
C ASP A 91 9.12 7.15 0.75
N PHE A 92 7.88 7.67 0.83
CA PHE A 92 6.73 7.08 0.13
C PHE A 92 6.97 7.01 -1.38
N TRP A 93 7.33 8.13 -2.01
CA TRP A 93 7.54 8.18 -3.46
C TRP A 93 8.79 7.41 -3.89
N ALA A 94 9.86 7.46 -3.10
CA ALA A 94 11.04 6.64 -3.33
C ALA A 94 10.68 5.15 -3.31
N LEU A 95 9.90 4.68 -2.33
CA LEU A 95 9.43 3.30 -2.30
C LEU A 95 8.52 2.97 -3.49
N TYR A 96 7.47 3.76 -3.71
CA TYR A 96 6.47 3.50 -4.76
C TYR A 96 7.09 3.41 -6.16
N ASN A 97 8.05 4.28 -6.48
CA ASN A 97 8.72 4.30 -7.78
C ASN A 97 9.70 3.14 -8.00
N HIS A 98 10.09 2.42 -6.94
CA HIS A 98 11.03 1.30 -7.01
C HIS A 98 10.38 -0.06 -6.75
N ILE A 99 9.06 -0.13 -6.53
CA ILE A 99 8.33 -1.40 -6.47
C ILE A 99 7.59 -1.66 -7.77
N GLN A 100 7.36 -2.94 -8.06
CA GLN A 100 6.58 -3.35 -9.22
C GLN A 100 5.13 -2.89 -9.06
N LEU A 101 4.57 -2.31 -10.13
CA LEU A 101 3.15 -1.94 -10.19
C LEU A 101 2.25 -3.15 -9.94
N SER A 102 1.11 -2.90 -9.29
CA SER A 102 0.14 -3.93 -8.91
C SER A 102 -0.39 -4.74 -10.09
N SER A 103 -0.60 -4.10 -11.24
CA SER A 103 -1.06 -4.75 -12.48
C SER A 103 -0.04 -5.75 -13.04
N ASN A 104 1.24 -5.58 -12.74
CA ASN A 104 2.34 -6.42 -13.20
C ASN A 104 2.63 -7.59 -12.26
N LEU A 105 2.05 -7.62 -11.06
CA LEU A 105 2.27 -8.73 -10.12
C LEU A 105 1.63 -10.03 -10.61
N MET A 106 2.23 -11.15 -10.18
CA MET A 106 1.65 -12.47 -10.42
C MET A 106 0.36 -12.68 -9.62
N SER A 107 -0.59 -13.41 -10.22
CA SER A 107 -1.80 -13.83 -9.51
C SER A 107 -1.45 -14.60 -8.23
N GLY A 108 -2.07 -14.21 -7.12
CA GLY A 108 -1.77 -14.74 -5.78
C GLY A 108 -0.80 -13.86 -4.98
N CYS A 109 -0.34 -12.74 -5.53
CA CYS A 109 0.41 -11.73 -4.80
C CYS A 109 -0.50 -10.59 -4.33
N ASP A 110 -0.15 -9.97 -3.21
CA ASP A 110 -0.84 -8.83 -2.62
C ASP A 110 0.17 -7.77 -2.15
N TYR A 111 -0.22 -6.50 -2.20
CA TYR A 111 0.40 -5.46 -1.39
C TYR A 111 -0.56 -5.01 -0.30
N SER A 112 -0.01 -4.61 0.84
CA SER A 112 -0.77 -4.00 1.94
C SER A 112 -0.01 -2.81 2.50
N LEU A 113 -0.63 -1.64 2.61
CA LEU A 113 -0.06 -0.49 3.32
C LEU A 113 -0.87 -0.25 4.59
N PHE A 114 -0.25 -0.38 5.75
CA PHE A 114 -0.92 -0.23 7.04
C PHE A 114 -0.16 0.76 7.92
N LYS A 115 -0.87 1.45 8.82
CA LYS A 115 -0.22 2.26 9.85
C LYS A 115 0.76 1.39 10.62
N ASP A 116 1.90 1.97 10.98
CA ASP A 116 2.94 1.23 11.68
C ASP A 116 2.43 0.64 13.01
N GLY A 117 2.88 -0.57 13.31
CA GLY A 117 2.37 -1.37 14.43
C GLY A 117 1.04 -2.08 14.18
N ILE A 118 0.42 -1.97 12.99
CA ILE A 118 -0.77 -2.73 12.60
C ILE A 118 -0.40 -3.75 11.53
N GLU A 119 -0.56 -5.03 11.84
CA GLU A 119 -0.34 -6.10 10.86
C GLU A 119 -1.56 -6.22 9.92
N PRO A 120 -1.37 -6.51 8.61
CA PRO A 120 -2.44 -6.62 7.62
C PRO A 120 -3.19 -7.95 7.73
N MET A 121 -3.62 -8.31 8.94
CA MET A 121 -4.33 -9.53 9.27
C MET A 121 -5.50 -9.26 10.22
N TRP A 122 -6.49 -10.14 10.20
CA TRP A 122 -7.74 -9.99 10.94
C TRP A 122 -7.58 -10.34 12.42
N GLU A 123 -6.50 -11.05 12.78
CA GLU A 123 -6.12 -11.36 14.15
C GLU A 123 -5.54 -10.15 14.90
N ASP A 124 -5.02 -9.16 14.18
CA ASP A 124 -4.48 -7.93 14.78
C ASP A 124 -5.56 -7.22 15.61
N GLU A 125 -5.17 -6.70 16.79
CA GLU A 125 -6.08 -6.09 17.74
C GLU A 125 -6.85 -4.89 17.15
N ARG A 126 -6.23 -4.13 16.26
CA ARG A 126 -6.85 -3.00 15.56
C ARG A 126 -7.81 -3.46 14.46
N ASN A 127 -7.66 -4.67 13.93
CA ASN A 127 -8.47 -5.18 12.81
C ASN A 127 -9.58 -6.14 13.24
N ARG A 128 -9.44 -6.88 14.33
CA ARG A 128 -10.37 -7.97 14.72
C ARG A 128 -11.84 -7.55 14.86
N ARG A 129 -12.12 -6.30 15.25
CA ARG A 129 -13.48 -5.72 15.35
C ARG A 129 -13.83 -4.83 14.16
N GLY A 130 -12.96 -4.79 13.18
CA GLY A 130 -13.01 -3.93 12.03
C GLY A 130 -13.76 -4.52 10.85
N GLY A 131 -13.55 -3.88 9.71
CA GLY A 131 -14.06 -4.33 8.43
C GLY A 131 -13.39 -3.56 7.31
N ARG A 132 -13.92 -3.73 6.09
CA ARG A 132 -13.32 -3.14 4.91
C ARG A 132 -14.34 -2.66 3.89
N TRP A 133 -14.05 -1.52 3.27
CA TRP A 133 -14.68 -1.12 2.01
C TRP A 133 -14.02 -1.89 0.88
N LEU A 134 -14.80 -2.63 0.08
CA LEU A 134 -14.29 -3.51 -0.96
C LEU A 134 -14.69 -3.03 -2.35
N ILE A 135 -13.68 -2.89 -3.21
CA ILE A 135 -13.83 -2.68 -4.66
C ILE A 135 -13.32 -3.92 -5.36
N THR A 136 -14.11 -4.44 -6.30
CA THR A 136 -13.72 -5.58 -7.14
C THR A 136 -13.59 -5.11 -8.58
N LEU A 137 -12.45 -5.38 -9.18
CA LEU A 137 -12.15 -5.05 -10.56
C LEU A 137 -12.16 -6.31 -11.42
N SER A 138 -12.77 -6.21 -12.60
CA SER A 138 -12.67 -7.24 -13.63
C SER A 138 -11.25 -7.31 -14.22
N LYS A 139 -10.94 -8.38 -14.96
CA LYS A 139 -9.66 -8.48 -15.69
C LYS A 139 -9.45 -7.34 -16.68
N GLN A 140 -10.52 -6.87 -17.32
CA GLN A 140 -10.49 -5.78 -18.28
C GLN A 140 -10.05 -4.48 -17.60
N GLN A 141 -10.59 -4.22 -16.41
CA GLN A 141 -10.23 -3.05 -15.61
C GLN A 141 -8.80 -3.11 -15.05
N ARG A 142 -8.15 -4.29 -14.96
CA ARG A 142 -6.77 -4.39 -14.48
C ARG A 142 -5.82 -3.43 -15.20
N LYS A 143 -5.92 -3.36 -16.53
CA LYS A 143 -5.00 -2.55 -17.35
C LYS A 143 -5.32 -1.05 -17.30
N MET A 144 -6.56 -0.69 -17.00
CA MET A 144 -7.05 0.69 -17.10
C MET A 144 -7.11 1.39 -15.75
N ASP A 145 -7.55 0.68 -14.72
CA ASP A 145 -7.94 1.30 -13.44
C ASP A 145 -7.11 0.82 -12.25
N LEU A 146 -6.52 -0.38 -12.29
CA LEU A 146 -5.96 -0.99 -11.07
C LEU A 146 -4.83 -0.19 -10.44
N ASP A 147 -3.82 0.19 -11.24
CA ASP A 147 -2.66 0.93 -10.71
C ASP A 147 -3.06 2.34 -10.26
N ARG A 148 -3.97 2.99 -11.01
CA ARG A 148 -4.54 4.30 -10.65
C ARG A 148 -5.33 4.22 -9.34
N PHE A 149 -6.24 3.26 -9.22
CA PHE A 149 -7.01 3.08 -7.99
C PHE A 149 -6.13 2.73 -6.81
N TRP A 150 -5.10 1.90 -7.02
CA TRP A 150 -4.17 1.58 -5.96
C TRP A 150 -3.39 2.81 -5.52
N LEU A 151 -2.81 3.58 -6.45
CA LEU A 151 -2.10 4.81 -6.12
C LEU A 151 -3.02 5.82 -5.40
N GLU A 152 -4.22 6.06 -5.91
CA GLU A 152 -5.18 6.97 -5.27
C GLU A 152 -5.57 6.48 -3.86
N THR A 153 -5.68 5.17 -3.66
CA THR A 153 -5.88 4.58 -2.32
C THR A 153 -4.71 4.89 -1.40
N LEU A 154 -3.47 4.67 -1.86
CA LEU A 154 -2.27 4.99 -1.09
C LEU A 154 -2.21 6.47 -0.73
N LEU A 155 -2.52 7.36 -1.68
CA LEU A 155 -2.57 8.81 -1.46
C LEU A 155 -3.67 9.21 -0.47
N CYS A 156 -4.85 8.57 -0.50
CA CYS A 156 -5.88 8.79 0.51
C CYS A 156 -5.41 8.42 1.92
N LEU A 157 -4.61 7.35 2.03
CA LEU A 157 -4.04 6.90 3.30
C LEU A 157 -2.98 7.87 3.80
N VAL A 158 -1.87 8.04 3.07
CA VAL A 158 -0.73 8.85 3.53
C VAL A 158 -1.06 10.34 3.62
N GLY A 159 -2.03 10.81 2.84
CA GLY A 159 -2.54 12.17 2.87
C GLY A 159 -3.68 12.40 3.87
N GLU A 160 -4.07 11.40 4.66
CA GLU A 160 -5.13 11.47 5.68
C GLU A 160 -6.43 12.09 5.12
N ALA A 161 -6.87 11.60 3.95
CA ALA A 161 -7.96 12.20 3.18
C ALA A 161 -9.36 12.00 3.78
N PHE A 162 -9.48 11.39 4.96
CA PHE A 162 -10.75 11.10 5.63
C PHE A 162 -11.02 12.01 6.83
N ASP A 163 -10.28 13.13 6.92
CA ASP A 163 -10.39 14.13 7.98
C ASP A 163 -10.36 13.48 9.37
N ASP A 164 -11.29 13.85 10.26
CA ASP A 164 -11.44 13.34 11.63
C ASP A 164 -11.63 11.81 11.72
N HIS A 165 -11.97 11.15 10.62
CA HIS A 165 -12.14 9.69 10.57
C HIS A 165 -10.89 8.95 10.08
N SER A 166 -9.79 9.65 9.78
CA SER A 166 -8.55 8.99 9.35
C SER A 166 -7.95 8.11 10.46
N ASP A 167 -8.27 8.37 11.74
CA ASP A 167 -7.88 7.51 12.87
C ASP A 167 -8.62 6.17 12.91
N ASP A 168 -9.82 6.08 12.33
CA ASP A 168 -10.54 4.82 12.15
C ASP A 168 -9.93 3.95 11.05
N VAL A 169 -9.07 4.49 10.17
CA VAL A 169 -8.39 3.74 9.10
C VAL A 169 -7.15 3.02 9.64
N CYS A 170 -7.09 1.71 9.38
CA CYS A 170 -5.93 0.88 9.69
C CYS A 170 -4.94 0.82 8.54
N GLY A 171 -5.44 0.71 7.31
CA GLY A 171 -4.63 0.46 6.13
C GLY A 171 -5.45 0.04 4.91
N ALA A 172 -4.77 -0.41 3.87
CA ALA A 172 -5.39 -0.88 2.64
C ALA A 172 -4.66 -2.10 2.08
N VAL A 173 -5.40 -2.93 1.34
CA VAL A 173 -4.92 -4.15 0.70
C VAL A 173 -5.34 -4.16 -0.76
N ILE A 174 -4.41 -4.50 -1.65
CA ILE A 174 -4.70 -4.87 -3.04
C ILE A 174 -4.41 -6.35 -3.26
N ASN A 175 -5.40 -7.08 -3.79
CA ASN A 175 -5.28 -8.49 -4.09
C ASN A 175 -5.27 -8.77 -5.59
N ILE A 176 -4.20 -9.39 -6.08
CA ILE A 176 -4.09 -9.74 -7.49
C ILE A 176 -4.54 -11.19 -7.68
N ARG A 177 -5.64 -11.40 -8.40
CA ARG A 177 -6.22 -12.75 -8.56
C ARG A 177 -6.61 -13.03 -10.00
N ALA A 178 -6.57 -14.30 -10.38
CA ALA A 178 -6.92 -14.74 -11.72
C ALA A 178 -8.39 -14.52 -12.09
N LYS A 179 -9.31 -14.33 -11.13
CA LYS A 179 -10.75 -14.12 -11.42
C LYS A 179 -11.16 -12.63 -11.42
N GLY A 180 -10.27 -11.73 -11.01
CA GLY A 180 -10.58 -10.33 -10.78
C GLY A 180 -9.89 -9.84 -9.52
N ASP A 181 -9.46 -8.59 -9.54
CA ASP A 181 -8.66 -7.99 -8.50
C ASP A 181 -9.54 -7.32 -7.46
N LYS A 182 -8.97 -7.09 -6.29
CA LYS A 182 -9.69 -6.43 -5.19
C LYS A 182 -8.81 -5.35 -4.60
N ILE A 183 -9.41 -4.21 -4.28
CA ILE A 183 -8.78 -3.17 -3.46
C ILE A 183 -9.70 -2.93 -2.27
N ALA A 184 -9.12 -2.83 -1.08
CA ALA A 184 -9.92 -2.59 0.11
C ALA A 184 -9.21 -1.69 1.13
N ILE A 185 -9.95 -0.73 1.68
CA ILE A 185 -9.53 0.04 2.86
C ILE A 185 -10.11 -0.64 4.09
N TRP A 186 -9.26 -0.86 5.10
CA TRP A 186 -9.60 -1.51 6.36
C TRP A 186 -9.76 -0.45 7.46
N THR A 187 -10.79 -0.61 8.28
CA THR A 187 -11.10 0.29 9.39
C THR A 187 -11.27 -0.48 10.68
N THR A 188 -10.98 0.16 11.81
CA THR A 188 -10.76 -0.51 13.11
C THR A 188 -12.03 -0.99 13.81
N ASN A 189 -13.17 -0.33 13.57
CA ASN A 189 -14.44 -0.65 14.22
C ASN A 189 -15.57 -0.69 13.20
N CYS A 190 -16.11 -1.88 12.93
CA CYS A 190 -17.22 -2.06 12.00
C CYS A 190 -18.58 -1.56 12.52
N GLU A 191 -18.71 -1.19 13.79
CA GLU A 191 -19.93 -0.62 14.37
C GLU A 191 -19.96 0.91 14.33
N ASN A 192 -18.83 1.58 14.02
CA ASN A 192 -18.76 3.03 13.90
C ASN A 192 -19.39 3.49 12.56
N LYS A 193 -20.73 3.46 12.49
CA LYS A 193 -21.48 3.73 11.26
C LYS A 193 -21.12 5.08 10.63
N GLU A 194 -20.94 6.12 11.45
CA GLU A 194 -20.63 7.47 10.98
C GLU A 194 -19.29 7.49 10.23
N ALA A 195 -18.22 7.07 10.90
CA ALA A 195 -16.89 7.01 10.30
C ALA A 195 -16.87 6.12 9.04
N ILE A 196 -17.45 4.92 9.12
CA ILE A 196 -17.46 3.98 7.99
C ILE A 196 -18.18 4.58 6.78
N THR A 197 -19.33 5.20 6.99
CA THR A 197 -20.12 5.78 5.89
C THR A 197 -19.39 6.95 5.25
N GLN A 198 -18.79 7.82 6.07
CA GLN A 198 -18.04 8.97 5.58
C GLN A 198 -16.76 8.55 4.82
N ILE A 199 -15.99 7.61 5.38
CA ILE A 199 -14.81 7.02 4.71
C ILE A 199 -15.21 6.41 3.36
N GLY A 200 -16.30 5.64 3.33
CA GLY A 200 -16.79 5.00 2.10
C GLY A 200 -17.19 6.00 1.02
N ARG A 201 -17.89 7.07 1.42
CA ARG A 201 -18.31 8.15 0.52
C ARG A 201 -17.10 8.87 -0.07
N VAL A 202 -16.18 9.33 0.77
CA VAL A 202 -14.96 10.01 0.34
C VAL A 202 -14.12 9.09 -0.54
N TYR A 203 -13.91 7.84 -0.15
CA TYR A 203 -13.13 6.89 -0.92
C TYR A 203 -13.71 6.64 -2.32
N LYS A 204 -15.03 6.44 -2.42
CA LYS A 204 -15.71 6.28 -3.71
C LYS A 204 -15.54 7.51 -4.61
N GLU A 205 -15.65 8.71 -4.03
CA GLU A 205 -15.48 9.99 -4.71
C GLU A 205 -14.04 10.17 -5.22
N ARG A 206 -13.04 9.94 -4.36
CA ARG A 206 -11.60 10.06 -4.69
C ARG A 206 -11.19 9.15 -5.84
N LEU A 207 -11.71 7.93 -5.86
CA LEU A 207 -11.45 7.01 -6.97
C LEU A 207 -12.15 7.37 -8.28
N GLY A 208 -13.11 8.29 -8.25
CA GLY A 208 -13.94 8.62 -9.41
C GLY A 208 -14.84 7.44 -9.82
N VAL A 209 -15.24 6.60 -8.87
CA VAL A 209 -16.15 5.49 -9.14
C VAL A 209 -17.53 6.07 -9.47
N PRO A 210 -18.17 5.66 -10.59
CA PRO A 210 -19.46 6.23 -10.98
C PRO A 210 -20.50 6.11 -9.88
N PRO A 211 -21.39 7.11 -9.65
CA PRO A 211 -22.35 7.10 -8.55
C PRO A 211 -23.24 5.84 -8.51
N LYS A 212 -23.57 5.29 -9.68
CA LYS A 212 -24.38 4.07 -9.84
C LYS A 212 -23.68 2.78 -9.39
N VAL A 213 -22.35 2.77 -9.31
CA VAL A 213 -21.58 1.61 -8.88
C VAL A 213 -21.58 1.59 -7.36
N ILE A 214 -22.18 0.56 -6.78
CA ILE A 214 -22.25 0.40 -5.33
C ILE A 214 -20.99 -0.33 -4.86
N ILE A 215 -20.29 0.26 -3.89
CA ILE A 215 -19.23 -0.44 -3.15
C ILE A 215 -19.81 -0.97 -1.83
N GLY A 216 -19.24 -2.06 -1.31
CA GLY A 216 -19.76 -2.73 -0.12
C GLY A 216 -18.77 -2.73 1.02
N TYR A 217 -19.24 -2.47 2.24
CA TYR A 217 -18.46 -2.62 3.46
C TYR A 217 -18.75 -3.97 4.11
N GLN A 218 -17.70 -4.73 4.44
CA GLN A 218 -17.80 -6.08 5.00
C GLN A 218 -17.04 -6.14 6.32
N SER A 219 -17.65 -6.68 7.38
CA SER A 219 -16.92 -6.93 8.63
C SER A 219 -15.87 -8.03 8.44
N HIS A 220 -14.78 -7.96 9.20
CA HIS A 220 -13.76 -9.01 9.18
C HIS A 220 -14.28 -10.32 9.75
N ALA A 221 -15.08 -10.26 10.83
CA ALA A 221 -15.71 -11.42 11.45
C ALA A 221 -16.61 -12.21 10.48
N ASP A 222 -17.49 -11.52 9.73
CA ASP A 222 -18.36 -12.18 8.74
C ASP A 222 -17.55 -12.74 7.56
N THR A 223 -16.47 -12.04 7.17
CA THR A 223 -15.61 -12.50 6.08
C THR A 223 -14.84 -13.75 6.43
N ALA A 224 -14.42 -13.89 7.69
CA ALA A 224 -13.63 -15.01 8.15
C ALA A 224 -14.45 -16.29 8.42
N THR A 225 -15.71 -16.14 8.84
CA THR A 225 -16.59 -17.25 9.22
C THR A 225 -17.45 -17.77 8.07
N LYS A 226 -17.38 -17.16 6.88
CA LYS A 226 -18.27 -17.51 5.78
C LYS A 226 -18.01 -18.92 5.23
N SER A 227 -19.10 -19.63 4.96
CA SER A 227 -19.13 -20.86 4.14
C SER A 227 -19.47 -20.59 2.67
N SER A 228 -19.98 -19.40 2.35
CA SER A 228 -20.37 -18.98 0.99
C SER A 228 -19.26 -18.19 0.29
N SER A 229 -19.33 -18.13 -1.05
CA SER A 229 -18.40 -17.35 -1.86
C SER A 229 -18.46 -15.84 -1.57
N THR A 230 -19.60 -15.32 -1.10
CA THR A 230 -19.88 -13.88 -0.93
C THR A 230 -20.22 -13.54 0.52
N THR A 231 -19.54 -12.53 1.07
CA THR A 231 -19.85 -11.97 2.40
C THR A 231 -20.98 -10.96 2.29
N LYS A 232 -21.92 -10.94 3.23
CA LYS A 232 -22.97 -9.91 3.29
C LYS A 232 -22.33 -8.55 3.60
N ASN A 233 -22.80 -7.50 2.93
CA ASN A 233 -22.36 -6.14 3.22
C ASN A 233 -23.12 -5.60 4.43
N LYS A 234 -22.41 -4.95 5.37
CA LYS A 234 -22.98 -4.23 6.51
C LYS A 234 -23.42 -2.81 6.10
N PHE A 235 -22.64 -2.17 5.24
CA PHE A 235 -22.95 -0.86 4.66
C PHE A 235 -22.66 -0.85 3.15
N VAL A 236 -23.21 0.15 2.46
CA VAL A 236 -23.01 0.38 1.01
C VAL A 236 -22.82 1.87 0.76
N ALA A 237 -22.04 2.22 -0.27
CA ALA A 237 -21.77 3.60 -0.68
C ALA A 237 -21.84 3.77 -2.21
#